data_AF-A0A937QEE0-F1
#
_entry.id   AF-A0A937QEE0-F1
#
_cell.length_a   1.000
_cell.length_b   1.000
_cell.length_c   1.000
_cell.angle_alpha   90.00
_cell.angle_beta   90.00
_cell.angle_gamma   90.00
#
_symmetry.space_group_name_H-M   'P 1'
#
loop_
_entity.id
_entity.type
_entity.pdbx_description
1 polymer ?
#
loop_
_entity_poly.entity_id
_entity_poly.type
_entity_poly.pdbx_seq_one_letter_code
_entity_poly.pdbx_strand_id
1 'polypeptide(L)'
;MVDFLEQYIQRANEIIGDRTKDEERYDKEVLRWLRKGKGIEKAINKANKKYPNEALEVDGSNINDVASHYDYLLEHDNIMRKISH
;
A
#
# COMPACT_ATOMS: atom_id res chain seq x y z
N MET A 1 -16.42 19.59 -9.51
CA MET A 1 -15.35 18.60 -9.78
C MET A 1 -14.31 18.55 -8.66
N VAL A 2 -13.95 19.68 -8.03
CA VAL A 2 -13.06 19.69 -6.85
C VAL A 2 -13.62 18.86 -5.68
N ASP A 3 -14.94 18.95 -5.48
CA ASP A 3 -15.67 18.28 -4.40
C ASP A 3 -15.53 16.73 -4.40
N PHE A 4 -15.61 16.08 -5.56
CA PHE A 4 -15.46 14.62 -5.65
C PHE A 4 -14.03 14.15 -5.39
N LEU A 5 -13.03 14.94 -5.82
CA LEU A 5 -11.63 14.61 -5.57
C LEU A 5 -11.28 14.80 -4.09
N GLU A 6 -11.76 15.88 -3.47
CA GLU A 6 -11.60 16.12 -2.03
C GLU A 6 -12.26 15.02 -1.20
N GLN A 7 -13.50 14.63 -1.54
CA GLN A 7 -14.19 13.51 -0.88
C GLN A 7 -13.42 12.18 -1.04
N TYR A 8 -12.88 11.91 -2.23
CA TYR A 8 -12.04 10.73 -2.47
C TYR A 8 -10.76 10.75 -1.62
N ILE A 9 -10.03 11.87 -1.59
CA ILE A 9 -8.79 12.01 -0.81
C ILE A 9 -9.09 11.86 0.69
N GLN A 10 -10.16 12.47 1.18
CA GLN A 10 -10.57 12.33 2.57
C GLN A 10 -10.86 10.86 2.92
N ARG A 11 -11.64 10.17 2.07
CA ARG A 11 -11.93 8.76 2.27
C ARG A 11 -10.69 7.87 2.18
N ALA A 12 -9.76 8.20 1.29
CA ALA A 12 -8.50 7.47 1.18
C ALA A 12 -7.65 7.63 2.43
N ASN A 13 -7.58 8.83 3.01
CA ASN A 13 -6.87 9.06 4.28
C ASN A 13 -7.50 8.27 5.43
N GLU A 14 -8.83 8.14 5.48
CA GLU A 14 -9.52 7.29 6.48
C GLU A 14 -9.19 5.80 6.35
N ILE A 15 -9.02 5.30 5.12
CA ILE A 15 -8.73 3.89 4.84
C ILE A 15 -7.25 3.57 5.07
N ILE A 16 -6.36 4.45 4.61
CA ILE A 16 -4.91 4.26 4.71
C ILE A 16 -4.43 4.51 6.14
N GLY A 17 -5.08 5.45 6.83
CA GLY A 17 -4.68 5.94 8.14
C GLY A 17 -3.42 6.78 8.10
N ASP A 18 -3.02 7.28 9.28
CA ASP A 18 -1.76 7.98 9.44
C ASP A 18 -0.59 6.98 9.34
N ARG A 19 0.47 7.37 8.62
CA ARG A 19 1.68 6.57 8.42
C ARG A 19 2.91 7.37 8.78
N THR A 20 3.85 6.73 9.46
CA THR A 20 5.20 7.23 9.64
C THR A 20 5.99 7.16 8.32
N LYS A 21 7.11 7.88 8.26
CA LYS A 21 8.00 7.84 7.08
C LYS A 21 8.58 6.45 6.81
N ASP A 22 8.75 5.63 7.84
CA ASP A 22 9.29 4.29 7.69
C ASP A 22 8.22 3.30 7.20
N GLU A 23 6.98 3.40 7.70
CA GLU A 23 5.82 2.69 7.15
C GLU A 23 5.57 3.04 5.68
N GLU A 24 5.65 4.33 5.32
CA GLU A 24 5.53 4.72 3.90
C GLU A 24 6.63 4.09 3.03
N ARG A 25 7.86 3.98 3.54
CA ARG A 25 8.97 3.37 2.80
C ARG A 25 8.76 1.87 2.64
N TYR A 26 8.25 1.23 3.67
CA TYR A 26 7.85 -0.17 3.65
C TYR A 26 6.75 -0.39 2.60
N ASP A 27 5.66 0.38 2.68
CA ASP A 27 4.53 0.31 1.75
C ASP A 27 4.97 0.53 0.30
N LYS A 28 5.83 1.54 0.04
CA LYS A 28 6.41 1.81 -1.29
C LYS A 28 7.19 0.62 -1.84
N GLU A 29 7.89 -0.14 -0.99
CA GLU A 29 8.61 -1.33 -1.41
C GLU A 29 7.66 -2.48 -1.74
N VAL A 30 6.61 -2.71 -0.92
CA VAL A 30 5.58 -3.71 -1.23
C VAL A 30 4.92 -3.39 -2.58
N LEU A 31 4.45 -2.15 -2.77
CA LEU A 31 3.83 -1.71 -4.03
C LEU A 31 4.78 -1.86 -5.23
N ARG A 32 6.08 -1.61 -5.05
CA ARG A 32 7.08 -1.82 -6.11
C ARG A 32 7.15 -3.26 -6.57
N TRP A 33 7.03 -4.24 -5.68
CA TRP A 33 7.05 -5.65 -6.05
C TRP A 33 5.72 -6.12 -6.64
N LEU A 34 4.59 -5.60 -6.14
CA LEU A 34 3.27 -5.84 -6.73
C LEU A 34 3.20 -5.35 -8.18
N ARG A 35 3.71 -4.15 -8.48
CA ARG A 35 3.82 -3.63 -9.86
C ARG A 35 4.69 -4.47 -10.78
N LYS A 36 5.60 -5.27 -10.23
CA LYS A 36 6.42 -6.23 -10.99
C LYS A 36 5.72 -7.59 -11.19
N GLY A 37 4.43 -7.68 -10.85
CA GLY A 37 3.63 -8.91 -10.96
C GLY A 37 3.98 -9.97 -9.92
N LYS A 38 4.55 -9.59 -8.76
CA LYS A 38 4.75 -10.53 -7.66
C LYS A 38 3.46 -10.64 -6.85
N GLY A 39 3.14 -11.86 -6.40
CA GLY A 39 2.08 -12.07 -5.41
C GLY A 39 2.43 -11.42 -4.07
N ILE A 40 1.41 -11.13 -3.28
CA ILE A 40 1.49 -10.39 -2.01
C ILE A 40 2.51 -10.97 -1.03
N GLU A 41 2.52 -12.29 -0.81
CA GLU A 41 3.47 -12.96 0.08
C GLU A 41 4.92 -12.69 -0.32
N LYS A 42 5.20 -12.72 -1.63
CA LYS A 42 6.55 -12.45 -2.16
C LYS A 42 6.91 -10.98 -2.04
N ALA A 43 5.94 -10.07 -2.20
CA ALA A 43 6.15 -8.64 -2.04
C ALA A 43 6.49 -8.30 -0.58
N ILE A 44 5.73 -8.83 0.38
CA ILE A 44 5.96 -8.67 1.83
C ILE A 44 7.30 -9.26 2.23
N ASN A 45 7.60 -10.50 1.83
CA ASN A 45 8.88 -11.12 2.12
C ASN A 45 10.08 -10.31 1.60
N LYS A 46 9.91 -9.57 0.50
CA LYS A 46 10.94 -8.67 -0.02
C LYS A 46 11.02 -7.36 0.76
N ALA A 47 9.89 -6.81 1.17
CA ALA A 47 9.84 -5.62 2.02
C ALA A 47 10.43 -5.90 3.42
N ASN A 48 10.03 -7.01 4.08
CA ASN A 48 10.58 -7.46 5.36
C ASN A 48 12.11 -7.61 5.32
N LYS A 49 12.66 -8.15 4.23
CA LYS A 49 14.13 -8.29 4.07
C LYS A 49 14.85 -6.96 3.97
N LYS A 50 14.18 -5.92 3.47
CA LYS A 50 14.76 -4.59 3.27
C LYS A 50 14.55 -3.68 4.49
N TYR A 51 13.41 -3.85 5.16
CA TYR A 51 12.97 -3.06 6.30
C TYR A 51 12.57 -4.01 7.43
N PRO A 52 13.55 -4.63 8.12
CA PRO A 52 13.26 -5.63 9.15
C PRO A 52 12.53 -5.05 10.37
N ASN A 53 12.67 -3.75 10.64
CA ASN A 53 12.00 -3.07 11.75
C ASN A 53 10.49 -2.88 11.51
N GLU A 54 10.07 -2.83 10.24
CA GLU A 54 8.67 -2.67 9.82
C GLU A 54 8.10 -3.98 9.28
N ALA A 55 8.75 -5.11 9.61
CA ALA A 55 8.41 -6.39 9.01
C ALA A 55 6.99 -6.81 9.40
N LEU A 56 6.14 -7.01 8.40
CA LEU A 56 4.80 -7.54 8.61
C LEU A 56 4.86 -9.06 8.76
N GLU A 57 4.30 -9.55 9.85
CA GLU A 57 4.03 -10.97 10.04
C GLU A 57 2.73 -11.32 9.32
N VAL A 58 2.86 -12.05 8.21
CA VAL A 58 1.71 -12.57 7.46
C VAL A 58 1.65 -14.08 7.51
N ASP A 59 0.45 -14.59 7.74
CA ASP A 59 0.12 -16.00 7.76
C ASP A 59 -1.20 -16.26 7.01
N GLY A 60 -1.63 -17.52 6.96
CA GLY A 60 -2.86 -17.88 6.26
C GLY A 60 -4.13 -17.25 6.84
N SER A 61 -4.10 -16.71 8.06
CA SER A 61 -5.26 -16.09 8.71
C SER A 61 -5.44 -14.62 8.31
N ASN A 62 -4.34 -13.90 8.01
CA ASN A 62 -4.38 -12.46 7.74
C ASN A 62 -3.96 -12.08 6.30
N ILE A 63 -3.43 -13.02 5.50
CA ILE A 63 -2.87 -12.71 4.19
C ILE A 63 -3.89 -12.07 3.23
N ASN A 64 -5.17 -12.45 3.32
CA ASN A 64 -6.22 -11.90 2.46
C ASN A 64 -6.55 -10.45 2.79
N ASP A 65 -6.57 -10.11 4.08
CA ASP A 65 -6.83 -8.73 4.52
C ASP A 65 -5.66 -7.83 4.14
N VAL A 66 -4.43 -8.33 4.35
CA VAL A 66 -3.21 -7.61 3.95
C VAL A 66 -3.14 -7.44 2.43
N ALA A 67 -3.51 -8.46 1.66
CA ALA A 67 -3.60 -8.35 0.20
C ALA A 67 -4.60 -7.27 -0.21
N SER A 68 -5.80 -7.28 0.38
CA SER A 68 -6.86 -6.31 0.08
C SER A 68 -6.41 -4.87 0.39
N HIS A 69 -5.70 -4.67 1.50
CA HIS A 69 -5.11 -3.37 1.86
C HIS A 69 -4.09 -2.90 0.82
N TYR A 70 -3.17 -3.78 0.41
CA TYR A 70 -2.15 -3.39 -0.56
C TYR A 70 -2.67 -3.24 -1.99
N ASP A 71 -3.72 -3.96 -2.37
CA ASP A 71 -4.42 -3.74 -3.63
C ASP A 71 -5.10 -2.37 -3.66
N TYR A 72 -5.73 -1.97 -2.54
CA TYR A 72 -6.27 -0.62 -2.38
C TYR A 72 -5.18 0.46 -2.50
N LEU A 73 -4.06 0.30 -1.77
CA LEU A 73 -2.93 1.23 -1.83
C LEU A 73 -2.35 1.34 -3.24
N LEU A 74 -2.27 0.22 -3.96
CA LEU A 74 -1.75 0.19 -5.33
C LEU A 74 -2.64 1.01 -6.27
N GLU A 75 -3.95 0.84 -6.18
CA GLU A 75 -4.90 1.57 -7.02
C GLU A 75 -4.97 3.05 -6.63
N HIS A 76 -4.93 3.36 -5.34
CA HIS A 76 -4.81 4.73 -4.86
C HIS A 76 -3.58 5.44 -5.45
N ASP A 77 -2.39 4.81 -5.39
CA ASP A 77 -1.17 5.38 -5.98
C ASP A 77 -1.28 5.55 -7.51
N ASN A 78 -1.96 4.63 -8.20
CA ASN A 78 -2.21 4.75 -9.64
C ASN A 78 -3.11 5.96 -9.96
N ILE A 79 -4.17 6.18 -9.19
CA ILE A 79 -5.09 7.33 -9.32
C ILE A 79 -4.32 8.63 -9.09
N MET A 80 -3.55 8.71 -7.99
CA MET A 80 -2.79 9.91 -7.64
C MET A 80 -1.74 10.28 -8.70
N ARG A 81 -1.09 9.29 -9.33
CA ARG A 81 -0.17 9.52 -10.46
C ARG A 81 -0.86 10.09 -11.68
N LYS A 82 -2.11 9.70 -11.97
CA LYS A 82 -2.88 10.23 -13.10
C LYS A 82 -3.35 11.67 -12.86
N ILE A 83 -3.57 12.06 -11.61
CA ILE A 83 -4.01 13.41 -11.24
C ILE A 83 -2.83 14.39 -11.19
N SER A 84 -1.63 13.89 -10.84
CA SER A 84 -0.42 14.71 -10.71
C SER A 84 0.30 14.97 -12.04
N HIS A 85 -0.20 14.41 -13.15
CA HIS A 85 0.33 14.57 -14.51
C HIS A 85 -0.58 15.47 -15.34
#